data_AF-A0A2V2YSD0-F1
#
_entry.id   AF-A0A2V2YSD0-F1
#
_cell.length_a   1.000
_cell.length_b   1.000
_cell.length_c   1.000
_cell.angle_alpha   90.00
_cell.angle_beta   90.00
_cell.angle_gamma   90.00
#
_symmetry.space_group_name_H-M   'P 1'
#
loop_
_entity.id
_entity.type
_entity.pdbx_description
1 polymer ?
#
loop_
_entity_poly.entity_id
_entity_poly.type
_entity_poly.pdbx_seq_one_letter_code
_entity_poly.pdbx_strand_id
1 'polypeptide(L)' 'MINVNLGQVIRKIRVEKGLKGNFIANQIGVTPSALSKYESGERKIPSDKLPGLAVALGVPIDLFFDKNIDVTPILTT' A
#
# COMPACT_ATOMS: atom_id res chain seq x y z
N MET A 1 6.54 20.40 3.33
CA MET A 1 6.84 19.05 2.79
C MET A 1 5.86 18.07 3.44
N ILE A 2 4.87 17.60 2.68
CA ILE A 2 3.98 16.55 3.16
C ILE A 2 4.75 15.24 2.97
N ASN A 3 5.24 14.65 4.06
CA ASN A 3 5.93 13.36 4.02
C ASN A 3 4.86 12.28 3.80
N VAL A 4 4.61 11.91 2.54
CA VAL A 4 3.58 10.91 2.21
C VAL A 4 3.99 9.57 2.79
N ASN A 5 3.21 9.05 3.73
CA ASN A 5 3.47 7.76 4.33
C ASN A 5 3.10 6.65 3.34
N LEU A 6 4.02 5.72 3.05
CA LEU A 6 3.81 4.58 2.17
C LEU A 6 2.54 3.78 2.52
N GLY A 7 2.24 3.62 3.81
CA GLY A 7 1.02 2.99 4.30
C GLY A 7 -0.26 3.71 3.84
N GLN A 8 -0.26 5.04 3.83
CA GLN A 8 -1.40 5.82 3.35
C GLN A 8 -1.61 5.64 1.84
N VAL A 9 -0.53 5.52 1.06
CA VAL A 9 -0.61 5.22 -0.39
C VAL A 9 -1.22 3.84 -0.61
N ILE A 10 -0.74 2.83 0.12
CA ILE A 10 -1.30 1.47 0.08
C ILE A 10 -2.80 1.48 0.41
N ARG A 11 -3.19 2.19 1.48
CA ARG A 11 -4.59 2.31 1.89
C ARG A 11 -5.43 2.98 0.81
N LYS A 12 -4.93 4.05 0.21
CA LYS A 12 -5.61 4.79 -0.87
C LYS A 12 -5.91 3.86 -2.05
N ILE A 13 -4.88 3.20 -2.58
CA ILE A 13 -5.02 2.25 -3.70
C ILE A 13 -6.01 1.14 -3.35
N ARG A 14 -5.88 0.58 -2.14
CA ARG A 14 -6.77 -0.50 -1.67
C ARG A 14 -8.23 -0.06 -1.67
N VAL A 15 -8.53 1.13 -1.14
CA VAL A 15 -9.89 1.67 -1.06
C VAL A 15 -10.43 2.04 -2.44
N GLU A 16 -9.63 2.68 -3.29
CA GLU A 16 -9.99 3.03 -4.67
C GLU A 16 -10.34 1.78 -5.50
N LYS A 17 -9.66 0.66 -5.25
CA LYS A 17 -9.95 -0.64 -5.87
C LYS A 17 -11.08 -1.43 -5.19
N GLY A 18 -11.71 -0.90 -4.14
CA GLY A 18 -12.78 -1.58 -3.40
C GLY A 18 -12.31 -2.84 -2.64
N LEU A 19 -11.00 -2.97 -2.38
CA LEU A 19 -10.42 -4.17 -1.76
C LEU A 19 -10.58 -4.11 -0.23
N LYS A 20 -11.02 -5.22 0.36
CA LYS A 20 -11.16 -5.33 1.82
C LYS A 20 -9.79 -5.49 2.48
N GLY A 21 -9.57 -4.84 3.62
CA GLY A 21 -8.33 -4.99 4.40
C GLY A 21 -8.03 -6.45 4.76
N ASN A 22 -9.04 -7.22 5.18
CA ASN A 22 -8.85 -8.66 5.47
C ASN A 22 -8.38 -9.46 4.26
N PHE A 23 -8.82 -9.10 3.05
CA PHE A 23 -8.39 -9.77 1.83
C PHE A 23 -6.89 -9.53 1.60
N ILE A 24 -6.44 -8.27 1.65
CA ILE A 24 -5.02 -7.92 1.49
C ILE A 24 -4.15 -8.54 2.59
N ALA A 25 -4.62 -8.50 3.84
CA ALA A 25 -3.90 -9.05 4.98
C ALA A 25 -3.63 -10.56 4.80
N ASN A 26 -4.66 -11.30 4.35
CA ASN A 26 -4.53 -12.73 4.06
C ASN A 26 -3.55 -13.01 2.91
N GLN A 27 -3.58 -12.21 1.83
CA GLN A 27 -2.67 -12.38 0.69
C GLN A 27 -1.19 -12.22 1.07
N ILE A 28 -0.88 -11.33 2.03
CA ILE A 28 0.51 -11.08 2.44
C ILE A 28 0.90 -11.81 3.75
N GLY A 29 0.01 -12.67 4.26
CA GLY A 29 0.25 -13.48 5.46
C GLY A 29 0.43 -12.64 6.73
N VAL A 30 -0.43 -11.64 6.95
CA VAL A 30 -0.45 -10.82 8.16
C VAL A 30 -1.88 -10.72 8.73
N THR A 31 -2.00 -10.26 9.97
CA THR A 31 -3.32 -10.01 10.55
C THR A 31 -3.94 -8.72 9.99
N PRO A 32 -5.28 -8.60 9.95
CA PRO A 32 -5.94 -7.35 9.56
C PRO A 32 -5.53 -6.14 10.41
N SER A 33 -5.29 -6.36 11.70
CA SER A 33 -4.78 -5.32 12.61
C SER A 33 -3.38 -4.88 12.20
N ALA A 34 -2.48 -5.80 11.85
CA ALA A 34 -1.15 -5.46 11.36
C ALA A 34 -1.22 -4.63 10.07
N LEU A 35 -2.07 -5.03 9.11
CA LEU A 35 -2.30 -4.24 7.90
C LEU A 35 -2.83 -2.84 8.23
N SER A 36 -3.79 -2.72 9.14
CA SER A 36 -4.32 -1.40 9.54
C SER A 36 -3.24 -0.50 10.14
N LYS A 37 -2.32 -1.04 10.94
CA LYS A 37 -1.20 -0.29 11.52
C LYS A 37 -0.14 0.09 10.48
N TYR A 38 0.06 -0.76 9.48
CA TYR A 38 0.88 -0.43 8.31
C TYR A 38 0.26 0.74 7.55
N GLU A 39 -1.03 0.66 7.25
CA GLU A 39 -1.76 1.66 6.48
C GLU A 39 -1.93 3.02 7.18
N SER A 40 -1.97 3.03 8.52
CA SER A 40 -2.01 4.27 9.30
C SER A 40 -0.63 4.90 9.51
N GLY A 41 0.44 4.17 9.22
CA GLY A 41 1.81 4.58 9.52
C GLY A 41 2.22 4.37 10.99
N GLU A 42 1.35 3.82 11.83
CA GLU A 42 1.67 3.47 13.23
C GLU A 42 2.78 2.42 13.31
N ARG A 43 2.85 1.53 12.31
CA ARG A 43 3.88 0.49 12.21
C ARG A 43 4.55 0.53 10.84
N LYS A 44 5.88 0.45 10.83
CA LYS A 44 6.65 0.30 9.59
C LYS A 44 6.29 -1.01 8.88
N ILE A 45 6.16 -0.93 7.56
CA ILE A 45 5.90 -2.09 6.70
C ILE A 45 7.21 -2.86 6.51
N PRO A 46 7.26 -4.17 6.82
CA PRO A 46 8.40 -5.00 6.51
C PRO A 46 8.64 -5.08 5.00
N SER A 47 9.88 -4.90 4.56
CA SER A 47 10.22 -4.83 3.12
C SER A 47 9.91 -6.13 2.37
N ASP A 48 9.98 -7.28 3.04
CA ASP A 48 9.59 -8.60 2.50
C ASP A 48 8.10 -8.70 2.15
N LYS A 49 7.26 -7.79 2.67
CA LYS A 49 5.82 -7.74 2.36
C LYS A 49 5.48 -6.87 1.16
N LEU A 50 6.40 -6.01 0.70
CA LEU A 50 6.17 -5.10 -0.43
C LEU A 50 5.84 -5.85 -1.74
N PRO A 51 6.53 -6.94 -2.12
CA PRO A 51 6.16 -7.69 -3.32
C PRO A 51 4.74 -8.26 -3.25
N GLY A 52 4.36 -8.83 -2.10
CA GLY A 52 3.01 -9.35 -1.88
C GLY A 52 1.94 -8.26 -1.92
N LEU A 53 2.23 -7.08 -1.37
CA LEU A 53 1.34 -5.92 -1.44
C LEU A 53 1.14 -5.45 -2.88
N ALA A 54 2.21 -5.40 -3.68
CA ALA A 54 2.15 -4.98 -5.09
C ALA A 54 1.24 -5.92 -5.89
N VAL A 55 1.43 -7.23 -5.72
CA VAL A 55 0.59 -8.27 -6.35
C VAL A 55 -0.86 -8.17 -5.87
N ALA A 56 -1.10 -8.11 -4.56
CA ALA A 56 -2.45 -8.08 -4.00
C ALA A 56 -3.23 -6.82 -4.38
N LEU A 57 -2.54 -5.69 -4.55
CA LEU A 57 -3.12 -4.44 -5.03
C LEU A 57 -3.14 -4.35 -6.55
N GLY A 58 -2.48 -5.24 -7.29
CA GLY A 58 -2.36 -5.18 -8.75
C GLY A 58 -1.69 -3.89 -9.22
N VAL A 59 -0.54 -3.56 -8.65
CA VAL A 59 0.29 -2.39 -9.03
C VAL A 59 1.76 -2.80 -9.18
N PRO A 60 2.57 -2.07 -9.96
CA PRO A 60 4.01 -2.28 -10.00
C PRO A 60 4.65 -2.04 -8.63
N ILE A 61 5.67 -2.84 -8.28
CA ILE A 61 6.37 -2.71 -6.99
C ILE A 61 7.17 -1.40 -6.89
N ASP A 62 7.59 -0.85 -8.04
CA ASP A 62 8.36 0.40 -8.14
C ASP A 62 7.62 1.59 -7.52
N LEU A 63 6.29 1.55 -7.50
CA LEU A 63 5.44 2.56 -6.85
C LEU A 63 5.73 2.71 -5.34
N PHE A 64 6.30 1.68 -4.71
CA PHE A 64 6.70 1.72 -3.30
C PHE A 64 8.12 2.22 -3.06
N PHE A 65 8.92 2.39 -4.13
CA PHE A 65 10.32 2.81 -4.06
C PHE A 65 10.57 4.24 -4.52
N ASP A 66 9.54 4.94 -5.00
CA ASP A 66 9.67 6.35 -5.36
C ASP A 66 10.01 7.19 -4.13
N LYS A 67 11.26 7.65 -4.09
CA LYS A 67 11.78 8.59 -3.08
C LYS A 67 11.11 9.98 -3.17
N ASN A 68 10.30 10.21 -4.20
CA ASN A 68 9.45 11.39 -4.35
C ASN A 68 8.03 10.90 -4.67
N ILE A 69 7.19 10.67 -3.66
CA ILE A 69 5.77 10.43 -3.88
C ILE A 69 5.11 11.76 -4.26
N ASP A 70 5.34 12.19 -5.49
CA ASP A 70 4.46 13.11 -6.20
C ASP A 70 3.43 12.23 -6.91
N VAL A 71 2.23 12.17 -6.32
CA VAL A 71 1.05 11.59 -6.97
C VAL A 71 0.71 12.41 -8.22
N THR A 72 1.39 12.15 -9.33
CA THR A 72 0.90 12.59 -10.63
C THR A 72 -0.30 11.70 -11.01
N PRO A 73 -1.43 12.29 -11.41
CA PRO A 73 -2.61 11.53 -11.79
C PRO A 73 -2.25 10.68 -13.00
N ILE A 74 -2.48 9.37 -12.90
CA ILE A 74 -2.38 8.47 -14.04
C ILE A 74 -3.50 8.87 -15.00
N LEU A 75 -3.16 9.64 -16.04
CA LEU A 75 -4.03 9.82 -17.20
C LEU A 75 -4.03 8.49 -17.96
N THR A 76 -5.04 7.67 -17.72
CA THR A 76 -5.43 6.61 -18.66
C THR A 76 -6.66 7.07 -19.40
N THR A 77 -6.44 7.41 -20.68
CA THR A 77 -7.37 7.75 -21.77
C THR A 77 -8.23 9.00 -21.63
#